data_AF-A0A955LYC1-F1
#
_entry.id   AF-A0A955LYC1-F1
#
_cell.length_a   1.000
_cell.length_b   1.000
_cell.length_c   1.000
_cell.angle_alpha   90.00
_cell.angle_beta   90.00
_cell.angle_gamma   90.00
#
_symmetry.space_group_name_H-M   'P 1'
#
loop_
_entity.id
_entity.type
_entity.pdbx_description
1 polymer ?
#
loop_
_entity_poly.entity_id
_entity_poly.type
_entity_poly.pdbx_seq_one_letter_code
_entity_poly.pdbx_strand_id
1 'polypeptide(L)'
;GPNYSGEVAARYRFKDGSGEIGMVSSVSQPFCHDCTRARLSADGKFYSCLFAKEGVSLKEYAGAGYSDEELTHCIQSIWQKREDRYSELRSVAKKHSEKERERVEMFNIGG
;
A
#
# COMPACT_ATOMS: atom_id res chain seq x y z
N GLY A 1 -6.40 22.73 -0.28
CA GLY A 1 -6.21 21.50 0.50
C GLY A 1 -6.58 20.31 -0.36
N PRO A 2 -6.39 19.07 0.12
CA PRO A 2 -6.85 17.88 -0.58
C PRO A 2 -8.38 17.86 -0.72
N ASN A 3 -8.88 17.28 -1.81
CA ASN A 3 -10.30 17.11 -2.11
C ASN A 3 -10.95 15.99 -1.28
N TYR A 4 -10.15 15.02 -0.82
CA TYR A 4 -10.61 13.89 -0.01
C TYR A 4 -9.50 13.37 0.91
N SER A 5 -9.89 12.64 1.96
CA SER A 5 -8.94 12.03 2.90
C SER A 5 -8.07 10.99 2.19
N GLY A 6 -6.76 11.07 2.36
CA GLY A 6 -5.79 10.19 1.68
C GLY A 6 -5.48 10.59 0.23
N GLU A 7 -5.88 11.77 -0.24
CA GLU A 7 -5.39 12.30 -1.51
C GLU A 7 -3.89 12.61 -1.41
N VAL A 8 -3.09 11.97 -2.27
CA VAL A 8 -1.62 12.05 -2.22
C VAL A 8 -1.04 13.07 -3.20
N ALA A 9 -1.87 13.63 -4.09
CA ALA A 9 -1.45 14.58 -5.12
C ALA A 9 -1.67 16.02 -4.64
N ALA A 10 -0.62 16.83 -4.69
CA ALA A 10 -0.74 18.28 -4.61
C ALA A 10 -1.28 18.82 -5.95
N ARG A 11 -2.38 19.57 -5.90
CA ARG A 11 -3.13 20.02 -7.08
C ARG A 11 -2.81 21.47 -7.43
N TYR A 12 -2.60 21.74 -8.71
CA TYR A 12 -2.28 23.06 -9.24
C TYR A 12 -3.15 23.35 -10.46
N ARG A 13 -3.82 24.51 -10.47
CA ARG A 13 -4.68 24.93 -11.57
C ARG A 13 -4.02 26.01 -12.41
N PHE A 14 -4.22 25.97 -13.72
CA PHE A 14 -3.80 27.07 -14.60
C PHE A 14 -4.61 28.34 -14.31
N LYS A 15 -3.96 29.51 -14.42
CA LYS A 15 -4.61 30.79 -14.13
C LYS A 15 -5.76 31.13 -15.10
N ASP A 16 -5.69 30.61 -16.32
CA ASP A 16 -6.72 30.77 -17.35
C ASP A 16 -7.89 29.77 -17.21
N GLY A 17 -7.83 28.87 -16.21
CA GLY A 17 -8.86 27.86 -15.98
C GLY A 17 -8.88 26.70 -16.99
N SER A 18 -7.88 26.61 -17.88
CA SER A 18 -7.82 25.59 -18.94
C SER A 18 -7.64 24.15 -18.43
N GLY A 19 -7.29 23.97 -17.16
CA GLY A 19 -7.09 22.65 -16.57
C GLY A 19 -6.31 22.65 -15.26
N GLU A 20 -5.90 21.46 -14.84
CA GLU A 20 -5.19 21.20 -13.59
C GLU A 20 -4.09 20.15 -13.79
N ILE A 21 -3.01 20.25 -13.00
CA ILE A 21 -1.95 19.25 -12.87
C ILE A 21 -1.86 18.81 -11.41
N GLY A 22 -1.66 17.51 -11.18
CA GLY A 22 -1.36 16.94 -9.88
C GLY A 22 0.10 16.49 -9.79
N MET A 23 0.78 16.79 -8.69
CA MET A 23 2.13 16.28 -8.38
C MET A 23 2.11 15.38 -7.16
N VAL A 24 2.68 14.17 -7.29
CA VAL A 24 2.75 13.18 -6.21
C VAL A 24 4.19 13.09 -5.70
N SER A 25 4.43 13.60 -4.50
CA SER A 25 5.76 13.68 -3.89
C SER A 25 6.15 12.41 -3.12
N SER A 26 6.13 11.25 -3.78
CA SER A 26 6.35 9.93 -3.14
C SER A 26 7.70 9.78 -2.43
N VAL A 27 8.70 10.61 -2.77
CA VAL A 27 10.04 10.61 -2.19
C VAL A 27 10.23 11.67 -1.11
N SER A 28 10.05 12.94 -1.48
CA SER A 28 10.32 14.10 -0.61
C SER A 28 9.26 14.33 0.46
N GLN A 29 8.02 13.88 0.23
CA GLN A 29 6.90 14.04 1.17
C GLN A 29 6.06 12.75 1.21
N PRO A 30 6.55 11.71 1.92
CA PRO A 30 5.85 10.43 2.00
C PRO A 30 4.50 10.57 2.72
N PHE A 31 3.58 9.67 2.36
CA PHE A 31 2.17 9.71 2.76
C PHE A 31 1.70 8.37 3.35
N CYS A 32 2.58 7.64 4.06
CA CYS A 32 2.20 6.33 4.61
C CYS A 32 1.24 6.45 5.80
N HIS A 33 1.33 7.51 6.60
CA HIS A 33 0.46 7.78 7.76
C HIS A 33 -1.04 7.75 7.41
N ASP A 34 -1.42 8.30 6.25
CA ASP A 34 -2.82 8.32 5.76
C ASP A 34 -3.12 7.21 4.75
N CYS A 35 -2.22 6.23 4.58
CA CYS A 35 -2.40 5.17 3.59
C CYS A 35 -3.44 4.15 4.07
N THR A 36 -4.53 4.01 3.33
CA THR A 36 -5.64 3.06 3.58
C THR A 36 -5.70 1.90 2.59
N ARG A 37 -4.67 1.71 1.75
CA ARG A 37 -4.67 0.66 0.71
C ARG A 37 -4.26 -0.71 1.27
N ALA A 38 -5.07 -1.71 0.97
CA ALA A 38 -4.70 -3.12 0.96
C ALA A 38 -4.51 -3.59 -0.50
N ARG A 39 -3.70 -4.62 -0.71
CA ARG A 39 -3.46 -5.22 -2.03
C ARG A 39 -3.61 -6.73 -1.97
N LEU A 40 -4.13 -7.32 -3.04
CA LEU A 40 -4.20 -8.76 -3.25
C LEU A 40 -3.38 -9.08 -4.50
N SER A 41 -2.40 -9.96 -4.38
CA SER A 41 -1.62 -10.39 -5.53
C SER A 41 -2.38 -11.36 -6.43
N ALA A 42 -1.93 -11.50 -7.67
CA ALA A 42 -2.49 -12.48 -8.61
C ALA A 42 -2.40 -13.94 -8.12
N ASP A 43 -1.40 -14.28 -7.29
CA ASP A 43 -1.28 -15.60 -6.66
C ASP A 43 -2.13 -15.75 -5.38
N GLY A 44 -2.89 -14.73 -4.99
CA GLY A 44 -3.88 -14.78 -3.90
C GLY A 44 -3.31 -14.47 -2.51
N LYS A 45 -2.25 -13.66 -2.42
CA LYS A 45 -1.67 -13.20 -1.14
C LYS A 45 -2.07 -11.76 -0.83
N PHE A 46 -2.44 -11.53 0.41
CA PHE A 46 -2.74 -10.21 0.94
C PHE A 46 -1.45 -9.47 1.34
N TYR A 47 -1.35 -8.22 0.92
CA TYR A 47 -0.26 -7.31 1.26
C TYR A 47 -0.82 -5.99 1.79
N SER A 48 -0.30 -5.55 2.93
CA SER A 48 -0.63 -4.27 3.59
C SER A 48 0.22 -3.09 3.10
N CYS A 49 1.18 -3.33 2.19
CA CYS A 49 2.05 -2.32 1.61
C CYS A 49 2.49 -2.71 0.19
N LEU A 50 2.71 -1.70 -0.66
CA LEU A 50 3.33 -1.89 -1.98
C LEU A 50 4.77 -2.42 -1.88
N PHE A 51 5.44 -2.20 -0.75
CA PHE A 51 6.83 -2.58 -0.51
C PHE A 51 6.97 -3.64 0.60
N ALA A 52 5.89 -4.36 0.90
CA ALA A 52 5.94 -5.46 1.85
C ALA A 52 6.88 -6.57 1.35
N LYS A 53 7.53 -7.27 2.27
CA LYS A 53 8.42 -8.40 1.93
C LYS A 53 7.65 -9.69 1.73
N GLU A 54 6.69 -9.92 2.62
CA GLU A 54 5.89 -11.13 2.67
C GLU A 54 4.41 -10.75 2.66
N GLY A 55 3.58 -11.67 2.16
CA GLY A 55 2.13 -11.54 2.12
C GLY A 55 1.49 -12.78 2.70
N VAL A 56 0.27 -12.64 3.20
CA VAL A 56 -0.48 -13.75 3.80
C VAL A 56 -1.34 -14.42 2.73
N SER A 57 -1.18 -15.73 2.54
CA SER A 57 -2.00 -16.48 1.58
C SER A 57 -3.46 -16.48 2.02
N LEU A 58 -4.35 -15.95 1.17
CA LEU A 58 -5.79 -16.03 1.38
C LEU A 58 -6.44 -17.14 0.55
N LYS A 59 -5.67 -17.83 -0.32
CA LYS A 59 -6.18 -18.92 -1.17
C LYS A 59 -6.84 -20.04 -0.40
N GLU A 60 -6.34 -20.34 0.80
CA GLU A 60 -6.89 -21.39 1.65
C GLU A 60 -8.33 -21.09 2.07
N TYR A 61 -8.65 -19.81 2.29
CA TYR A 61 -9.99 -19.33 2.64
C TYR A 61 -10.96 -19.30 1.46
N ALA A 62 -10.46 -19.39 0.21
CA ALA A 62 -11.31 -19.46 -0.97
C ALA A 62 -11.88 -20.88 -1.23
N GLY A 63 -11.44 -21.88 -0.47
CA GLY A 63 -11.93 -23.25 -0.55
C GLY A 63 -13.18 -23.50 0.30
N ALA A 64 -13.83 -24.66 0.12
CA ALA A 64 -15.08 -25.04 0.80
C ALA A 64 -14.98 -25.27 2.32
N GLY A 65 -13.83 -25.02 2.94
CA GLY A 65 -13.57 -25.32 4.36
C GLY A 65 -13.64 -24.12 5.30
N TYR A 66 -13.74 -22.89 4.78
CA TYR A 66 -13.77 -21.67 5.58
C TYR A 66 -14.99 -20.82 5.25
N SER A 67 -15.51 -20.11 6.25
CA SER A 67 -16.61 -19.16 6.08
C SER A 67 -16.11 -17.75 5.75
N ASP A 68 -17.00 -16.92 5.21
CA ASP A 68 -16.72 -15.51 4.94
C ASP A 68 -16.34 -14.74 6.23
N GLU A 69 -16.89 -15.14 7.38
CA GLU A 69 -16.56 -14.57 8.68
C GLU A 69 -15.11 -14.90 9.10
N GLU A 70 -14.65 -16.13 8.83
CA GLU A 70 -13.27 -16.53 9.11
C GLU A 70 -12.27 -15.78 8.22
N LEU A 71 -12.59 -15.62 6.93
CA LEU A 71 -11.81 -14.79 6.01
C LEU A 71 -11.79 -13.32 6.47
N THR A 72 -12.96 -12.79 6.86
CA THR A 72 -13.08 -11.41 7.36
C THR A 72 -12.22 -11.20 8.60
N HIS A 73 -12.29 -12.11 9.57
CA HIS A 73 -11.49 -12.04 10.78
C HIS A 73 -9.98 -12.14 10.49
N CYS A 74 -9.59 -13.01 9.54
CA CYS A 74 -8.21 -13.09 9.07
C CYS A 74 -7.71 -11.75 8.53
N ILE A 75 -8.44 -11.14 7.59
CA ILE A 75 -8.08 -9.84 6.99
C ILE A 75 -8.02 -8.74 8.05
N GLN A 76 -9.03 -8.67 8.95
CA GLN A 76 -9.05 -7.71 10.05
C GLN A 76 -7.82 -7.85 10.97
N SER A 77 -7.45 -9.09 11.31
CA SER A 77 -6.29 -9.36 12.17
C SER A 77 -4.98 -8.92 11.53
N ILE A 78 -4.83 -9.06 10.21
CA ILE A 78 -3.66 -8.57 9.46
C ILE A 78 -3.67 -7.04 9.47
N TRP A 79 -4.82 -6.42 9.18
CA TRP A 79 -4.94 -4.97 9.08
C TRP A 79 -4.71 -4.25 10.41
N GLN A 80 -5.21 -4.79 11.52
CA GLN A 80 -5.04 -4.21 12.86
C GLN A 80 -3.58 -4.24 13.34
N LYS A 81 -2.78 -5.21 12.87
CA LYS A 81 -1.35 -5.34 13.18
C LYS A 81 -0.45 -4.59 12.20
N ARG A 82 -1.04 -3.95 11.18
CA ARG A 82 -0.30 -3.26 10.13
C ARG A 82 0.54 -2.12 10.71
N GLU A 83 1.83 -2.20 10.48
CA GLU A 83 2.78 -1.13 10.81
C GLU A 83 3.51 -0.58 9.57
N ASP A 84 3.14 -1.05 8.38
CA ASP A 84 3.80 -0.71 7.13
C ASP A 84 3.81 0.79 6.81
N ARG A 85 5.02 1.35 6.82
CA ARG A 85 5.29 2.74 6.47
C ARG A 85 6.62 2.88 5.74
N TYR A 86 6.84 2.04 4.72
CA TYR A 86 8.11 1.94 3.99
C TYR A 86 8.67 3.30 3.54
N SER A 87 7.86 4.11 2.84
CA SER A 87 8.32 5.38 2.29
C SER A 87 8.71 6.40 3.37
N GLU A 88 8.18 6.28 4.59
CA GLU A 88 8.57 7.11 5.73
C GLU A 88 9.86 6.59 6.39
N LEU A 89 10.05 5.28 6.46
CA LEU A 89 11.23 4.67 7.11
C LEU A 89 12.46 4.63 6.23
N ARG A 90 12.31 4.65 4.90
CA ARG A 90 13.44 4.47 3.96
C ARG A 90 14.55 5.53 4.13
N SER A 91 14.21 6.75 4.57
CA SER A 91 15.20 7.83 4.76
C SER A 91 16.02 7.64 6.04
N VAL A 92 15.47 6.92 7.03
CA VAL A 92 16.10 6.66 8.33
C VAL A 92 16.90 5.35 8.31
N ALA A 93 16.57 4.42 7.42
CA ALA A 93 17.30 3.18 7.22
C ALA A 93 18.71 3.44 6.66
N LYS A 94 19.74 3.38 7.51
CA LYS A 94 21.15 3.46 7.11
C LYS A 94 21.49 2.31 6.15
N LYS A 95 21.87 2.66 4.91
CA LYS A 95 22.32 1.79 3.80
C LYS A 95 21.25 0.78 3.34
N HIS A 96 20.94 0.83 2.04
CA HIS A 96 20.16 -0.20 1.35
C HIS A 96 20.84 -1.57 1.52
N SER A 97 20.44 -2.35 2.54
CA SER A 97 20.93 -3.71 2.74
C SER A 97 20.36 -4.62 1.65
N GLU A 98 21.07 -5.67 1.24
CA GLU A 98 20.57 -6.65 0.25
C GLU A 98 19.19 -7.24 0.62
N LYS A 99 18.84 -7.24 1.91
CA LYS A 99 17.53 -7.63 2.47
C LYS A 99 16.35 -6.76 2.03
N GLU A 100 16.62 -5.64 1.35
CA GLU A 100 15.60 -4.81 0.70
C GLU A 100 15.24 -5.30 -0.71
N ARG A 101 15.94 -6.29 -1.29
CA ARG A 101 15.61 -6.85 -2.60
C ARG A 101 14.55 -7.96 -2.55
N GLU A 102 14.23 -8.48 -1.37
CA GLU A 102 13.19 -9.50 -1.16
C GLU A 102 11.79 -8.87 -0.99
N ARG A 103 11.43 -7.88 -1.82
CA ARG A 103 10.11 -7.25 -1.76
C ARG A 103 9.21 -7.80 -2.85
N VAL A 104 7.90 -7.77 -2.60
CA VAL A 104 6.92 -8.10 -3.64
C VAL A 104 7.06 -7.11 -4.80
N GLU A 105 7.10 -7.66 -6.01
CA GLU A 105 7.19 -6.86 -7.22
C GLU A 105 5.85 -6.23 -7.55
N MET A 106 5.85 -4.96 -7.97
CA MET A 106 4.63 -4.20 -8.23
C MET A 106 3.74 -4.81 -9.32
N PHE A 107 4.32 -5.56 -10.27
CA PHE A 107 3.53 -6.25 -11.29
C PHE A 107 2.61 -7.34 -10.70
N ASN A 108 2.95 -7.89 -9.52
CA ASN A 108 2.14 -8.93 -8.87
C ASN A 108 0.96 -8.37 -8.09
N ILE A 109 1.06 -7.13 -7.59
CA ILE A 109 0.12 -6.51 -6.64
C ILE A 109 -0.48 -5.18 -7.12
N GLY A 110 -0.21 -4.82 -8.38
CA GLY A 110 -0.63 -3.55 -8.98
C GLY A 110 0.17 -2.34 -8.48
N GLY A 111 0.09 -1.25 -9.25
CA GLY A 111 0.58 0.09 -8.89
C GLY A 111 -0.37 0.85 -7.98
#